data_AF-A0A382P1U8-F1
#
_entry.id   AF-A0A382P1U8-F1
#
_cell.length_a   1.000
_cell.length_b   1.000
_cell.length_c   1.000
_cell.angle_alpha   90.00
_cell.angle_beta   90.00
_cell.angle_gamma   90.00
#
_symmetry.space_group_name_H-M   'P 1'
#
loop_
_entity.id
_entity.type
_entity.pdbx_description
1 polymer ?
#
loop_
_entity_poly.entity_id
_entity_poly.type
_entity_poly.pdbx_seq_one_letter_code
_entity_poly.pdbx_strand_id
1 'polypeptide(L)'
;GLSGGGWTTVVYSAIDERISDSFSVAGSIPFYLRVDSRDMGDYEQTNIALYQNVNYLELYVLGAYGDGRQHVQIFNKNDSCCFSGNGYETYEFVIDDKISQLGKGNFQIFIDDTHNEHKISNRVLKLVYEEISLDN
;
A
#
# COMPACT_ATOMS: atom_id res chain seq x y z
N GLY A 1 -4.50 7.38 1.87
CA GLY A 1 -3.65 8.57 1.77
C GLY A 1 -2.87 8.59 0.46
N LEU A 2 -2.23 9.72 0.11
CA LEU A 2 -1.35 9.88 -1.07
C LEU A 2 0.10 10.16 -0.64
N SER A 3 1.10 9.59 -1.34
CA SER A 3 2.52 9.89 -1.12
C SER A 3 2.99 9.54 0.29
N GLY A 4 3.63 10.45 1.02
CA GLY A 4 3.87 10.30 2.46
C GLY A 4 2.60 9.96 3.27
N GLY A 5 1.43 10.46 2.86
CA GLY A 5 0.14 10.04 3.45
C GLY A 5 -0.28 8.61 3.07
N GLY A 6 0.18 8.09 1.94
CA GLY A 6 0.07 6.68 1.56
C GLY A 6 0.94 5.80 2.46
N TRP A 7 2.20 6.19 2.70
CA TRP A 7 3.05 5.56 3.71
C TRP A 7 2.41 5.59 5.11
N THR A 8 1.87 6.73 5.54
CA THR A 8 1.14 6.82 6.82
C THR A 8 -0.04 5.87 6.85
N THR A 9 -0.75 5.68 5.72
CA THR A 9 -1.86 4.71 5.64
C THR A 9 -1.37 3.28 5.87
N VAL A 10 -0.24 2.89 5.29
CA VAL A 10 0.41 1.59 5.52
C VAL A 10 0.72 1.39 7.00
N VAL A 11 1.42 2.33 7.62
CA VAL A 11 1.86 2.18 9.02
C VAL A 11 0.67 2.21 9.97
N TYR A 12 -0.25 3.15 9.79
CA TYR A 12 -1.34 3.37 10.73
C TYR A 12 -2.39 2.24 10.67
N SER A 13 -2.67 1.70 9.48
CA SER A 13 -3.51 0.49 9.37
C SER A 13 -2.85 -0.74 9.99
N ALA A 14 -1.52 -0.87 9.95
CA ALA A 14 -0.83 -1.99 10.59
C ALA A 14 -0.91 -2.01 12.12
N ILE A 15 -1.19 -0.87 12.77
CA ILE A 15 -1.19 -0.74 14.24
C ILE A 15 -2.58 -0.51 14.84
N ASP A 16 -3.54 -0.01 14.07
CA ASP A 16 -4.90 0.28 14.54
C ASP A 16 -5.91 -0.65 13.87
N GLU A 17 -6.24 -1.75 14.56
CA GLU A 17 -7.15 -2.79 14.08
C GLU A 17 -8.60 -2.32 13.89
N ARG A 18 -8.95 -1.10 14.33
CA ARG A 18 -10.28 -0.50 14.10
C ARG A 18 -10.48 -0.06 12.65
N ILE A 19 -9.42 0.01 11.85
CA ILE A 19 -9.48 0.41 10.45
C ILE A 19 -9.85 -0.81 9.60
N SER A 20 -11.06 -0.78 9.03
CA SER A 20 -11.54 -1.77 8.05
C SER A 20 -10.90 -1.53 6.70
N ASP A 21 -10.99 -0.32 6.17
CA ASP A 21 -10.63 0.00 4.79
C ASP A 21 -9.45 0.95 4.73
N SER A 22 -8.37 0.52 4.07
CA SER A 22 -7.17 1.32 3.94
C SER A 22 -6.67 1.37 2.50
N PHE A 23 -6.56 2.59 1.96
CA PHE A 23 -6.17 2.84 0.56
C PHE A 23 -4.88 3.66 0.52
N SER A 24 -3.78 3.04 0.11
CA SER A 24 -2.45 3.66 0.03
C SER A 24 -2.09 4.00 -1.41
N VAL A 25 -2.23 5.26 -1.81
CA VAL A 25 -1.91 5.75 -3.15
C VAL A 25 -0.47 6.27 -3.20
N ALA A 26 0.34 5.72 -4.12
CA ALA A 26 1.75 6.09 -4.31
C ALA A 26 2.53 6.18 -2.99
N GLY A 27 2.29 5.22 -2.09
CA GLY A 27 2.66 5.34 -0.68
C GLY A 27 4.06 4.82 -0.34
N SER A 28 4.35 3.58 -0.74
CA SER A 28 5.63 2.96 -0.40
C SER A 28 5.89 1.72 -1.26
N ILE A 29 7.15 1.32 -1.32
CA ILE A 29 7.60 0.00 -1.77
C ILE A 29 8.59 -0.60 -0.75
N PRO A 30 8.71 -1.94 -0.68
CA PRO A 30 9.74 -2.61 0.10
C PRO A 30 11.17 -2.12 -0.19
N PHE A 31 12.04 -2.17 0.82
CA PHE A 31 13.43 -1.68 0.69
C PHE A 31 14.21 -2.31 -0.46
N TYR A 32 14.01 -3.59 -0.73
CA TYR A 32 14.75 -4.29 -1.80
C TYR A 32 14.39 -3.80 -3.21
N LEU A 33 13.31 -3.04 -3.37
CA LEU A 33 12.92 -2.40 -4.63
C LEU A 33 13.42 -0.95 -4.76
N ARG A 34 13.96 -0.35 -3.69
CA ARG A 34 14.42 1.05 -3.66
C ARG A 34 15.84 1.17 -4.21
N VAL A 35 15.98 0.89 -5.50
CA VAL A 35 17.27 0.97 -6.22
C VAL A 35 17.50 2.32 -6.87
N ASP A 36 16.43 3.07 -7.17
CA ASP A 36 16.51 4.43 -7.70
C ASP A 36 16.40 5.44 -6.55
N SER A 37 17.19 6.52 -6.66
CA SER A 37 17.15 7.67 -5.74
C SER A 37 15.75 8.23 -5.52
N ARG A 38 14.88 8.17 -6.54
CA ARG A 38 13.51 8.66 -6.50
C ARG A 38 12.59 7.81 -5.59
N ASP A 39 12.99 6.57 -5.32
CA ASP A 39 12.22 5.59 -4.56
C ASP A 39 12.70 5.47 -3.11
N MET A 40 13.68 6.27 -2.67
CA MET A 40 14.20 6.20 -1.30
C MET A 40 13.15 6.57 -0.24
N GLY A 41 12.27 7.53 -0.58
CA GLY A 41 11.25 8.08 0.29
C GLY A 41 11.81 9.08 1.33
N ASP A 42 10.92 9.58 2.18
CA ASP A 42 11.25 10.50 3.28
C ASP A 42 11.93 9.76 4.46
N TYR A 43 12.41 10.52 5.43
CA TYR A 43 13.13 10.01 6.61
C TYR A 43 12.34 8.90 7.35
N GLU A 44 11.04 9.10 7.53
CA GLU A 44 10.16 8.17 8.24
C GLU A 44 10.05 6.83 7.52
N GLN A 45 10.22 6.82 6.19
CA GLN A 45 10.21 5.60 5.38
C GLN A 45 11.50 4.79 5.47
N THR A 46 12.53 5.31 6.15
CA THR A 46 13.84 4.66 6.35
C THR A 46 14.28 4.65 7.82
N ASN A 47 13.38 4.97 8.75
CA ASN A 47 13.67 5.05 10.18
C ASN A 47 14.12 3.69 10.75
N ILE A 48 15.42 3.58 11.05
CA ILE A 48 16.04 2.33 11.52
C ILE A 48 15.37 1.78 12.78
N ALA A 49 14.98 2.64 13.73
CA ALA A 49 14.38 2.19 14.98
C ALA A 49 13.02 1.50 14.74
N LEU A 50 12.25 1.95 13.74
CA LEU A 50 11.03 1.26 13.32
C LEU A 50 11.37 -0.04 12.60
N TYR A 51 12.20 0.03 11.55
CA TYR A 51 12.40 -1.11 10.64
C TYR A 51 13.34 -2.21 11.15
N GLN A 52 13.94 -2.02 12.33
CA GLN A 52 14.55 -3.12 13.10
C GLN A 52 13.51 -4.09 13.68
N ASN A 53 12.26 -3.65 13.83
CA ASN A 53 11.19 -4.44 14.45
C ASN A 53 10.18 -5.00 13.45
N VAL A 54 10.02 -4.34 12.30
CA VAL A 54 9.04 -4.72 11.26
C VAL A 54 9.56 -4.35 9.88
N ASN A 55 9.21 -5.12 8.85
CA ASN A 55 9.50 -4.78 7.46
C ASN A 55 8.23 -4.42 6.68
N TYR A 56 8.39 -3.89 5.46
CA TYR A 56 7.24 -3.46 4.65
C TYR A 56 6.26 -4.58 4.30
N LEU A 57 6.73 -5.80 4.06
CA LEU A 57 5.85 -6.92 3.76
C LEU A 57 5.00 -7.28 4.99
N GLU A 58 5.60 -7.26 6.17
CA GLU A 58 4.88 -7.45 7.43
C GLU A 58 3.86 -6.33 7.68
N LEU A 59 4.21 -5.06 7.40
CA LEU A 59 3.27 -3.95 7.50
C LEU A 59 2.07 -4.13 6.55
N TYR A 60 2.30 -4.63 5.32
CA TYR A 60 1.21 -4.90 4.38
C TYR A 60 0.28 -6.02 4.86
N VAL A 61 0.85 -7.09 5.42
CA VAL A 61 0.06 -8.16 6.06
C VAL A 61 -0.73 -7.63 7.26
N LEU A 62 -0.09 -6.88 8.16
CA LEU A 62 -0.73 -6.36 9.37
C LEU A 62 -1.84 -5.34 9.06
N GLY A 63 -1.67 -4.53 8.01
CA GLY A 63 -2.68 -3.58 7.55
C GLY A 63 -3.90 -4.27 6.92
N ALA A 64 -3.70 -5.40 6.24
CA ALA A 64 -4.75 -6.18 5.59
C ALA A 64 -5.46 -7.16 6.54
N TYR A 65 -4.77 -7.68 7.55
CA TYR A 65 -5.24 -8.80 8.36
C TYR A 65 -6.31 -8.38 9.40
N GLY A 66 -7.44 -9.09 9.39
CA GLY A 66 -8.47 -9.05 10.42
C GLY A 66 -9.89 -9.21 9.85
N ASP A 67 -10.88 -9.30 10.73
CA ASP A 67 -12.27 -9.50 10.31
C ASP A 67 -12.81 -8.25 9.60
N GLY A 68 -13.23 -8.39 8.34
CA GLY A 68 -13.73 -7.28 7.52
C GLY A 68 -12.67 -6.22 7.20
N ARG A 69 -11.38 -6.57 7.30
CA ARG A 69 -10.27 -5.64 7.01
C ARG A 69 -9.76 -5.84 5.59
N GLN A 70 -9.42 -4.74 4.94
CA GLN A 70 -8.73 -4.72 3.67
C GLN A 70 -7.67 -3.63 3.58
N HIS A 71 -6.60 -3.95 2.84
CA HIS A 71 -5.56 -3.01 2.47
C HIS A 71 -5.34 -3.02 0.95
N VAL A 72 -5.59 -1.88 0.32
CA VAL A 72 -5.41 -1.69 -1.12
C VAL A 72 -4.24 -0.76 -1.37
N GLN A 73 -3.19 -1.27 -2.01
CA GLN A 73 -2.10 -0.47 -2.53
C GLN A 73 -2.41 -0.01 -3.95
N ILE A 74 -2.30 1.29 -4.18
CA ILE A 74 -2.60 1.90 -5.47
C ILE A 74 -1.33 2.53 -6.03
N PHE A 75 -0.84 2.02 -7.15
CA PHE A 75 0.34 2.54 -7.83
C PHE A 75 -0.06 3.32 -9.07
N ASN A 76 0.47 4.53 -9.19
CA ASN A 76 0.41 5.32 -10.41
C ASN A 76 1.49 4.80 -11.37
N LYS A 77 1.09 4.02 -12.39
CA LYS A 77 2.02 3.22 -13.21
C LYS A 77 3.12 4.03 -13.89
N ASN A 78 2.77 5.24 -14.34
CA ASN A 78 3.65 6.11 -15.11
C ASN A 78 4.10 7.35 -14.31
N ASP A 79 4.01 7.31 -12.99
CA ASP A 79 4.41 8.42 -12.12
C ASP A 79 5.90 8.71 -12.26
N SER A 80 6.24 9.93 -12.65
CA SER A 80 7.63 10.37 -12.80
C SER A 80 8.31 10.70 -11.47
N CYS A 81 7.54 10.89 -10.39
CA CYS A 81 8.09 11.01 -9.04
C CYS A 81 8.71 9.68 -8.64
N CYS A 82 7.86 8.73 -8.25
CA CYS A 82 8.24 7.75 -7.24
C CYS A 82 7.35 6.50 -7.33
N PHE A 83 7.90 5.35 -6.96
CA PHE A 83 7.23 4.06 -6.77
C PHE A 83 6.49 3.49 -7.99
N SER A 84 6.76 4.02 -9.18
CA SER A 84 6.18 3.55 -10.44
C SER A 84 6.89 2.30 -10.98
N GLY A 85 6.24 1.58 -11.88
CA GLY A 85 6.72 0.34 -12.48
C GLY A 85 6.08 -0.91 -11.89
N ASN A 86 6.78 -2.04 -12.02
CA ASN A 86 6.23 -3.38 -11.78
C ASN A 86 6.82 -4.09 -10.55
N GLY A 87 7.49 -3.37 -9.66
CA GLY A 87 8.12 -3.98 -8.48
C GLY A 87 7.11 -4.74 -7.58
N TYR A 88 5.85 -4.33 -7.60
CA TYR A 88 4.75 -4.98 -6.87
C TYR A 88 4.56 -6.46 -7.23
N GLU A 89 4.84 -6.85 -8.47
CA GLU A 89 4.74 -8.24 -8.95
C GLU A 89 5.64 -9.20 -8.15
N THR A 90 6.68 -8.67 -7.50
CA THR A 90 7.63 -9.46 -6.70
C THR A 90 7.11 -9.85 -5.32
N TYR A 91 6.08 -9.18 -4.81
CA TYR A 91 5.56 -9.44 -3.46
C TYR A 91 4.05 -9.62 -3.39
N GLU A 92 3.28 -9.21 -4.40
CA GLU A 92 1.82 -9.30 -4.38
C GLU A 92 1.33 -10.70 -3.95
N PHE A 93 1.79 -11.74 -4.65
CA PHE A 93 1.47 -13.13 -4.32
C PHE A 93 1.95 -13.54 -2.93
N VAL A 94 3.11 -13.04 -2.47
CA VAL A 94 3.66 -13.38 -1.15
C VAL A 94 2.75 -12.86 -0.04
N ILE A 95 2.20 -11.64 -0.19
CA ILE A 95 1.28 -11.06 0.78
C ILE A 95 -0.08 -11.76 0.71
N ASP A 96 -0.62 -11.95 -0.50
CA ASP A 96 -1.91 -12.59 -0.72
C ASP A 96 -1.96 -14.04 -0.19
N ASP A 97 -0.93 -14.85 -0.47
CA ASP A 97 -0.77 -16.20 0.08
C ASP A 97 -0.70 -16.17 1.61
N LYS A 98 -0.02 -15.18 2.19
CA LYS A 98 0.09 -15.04 3.64
C LYS A 98 -1.25 -14.70 4.29
N ILE A 99 -2.01 -13.77 3.71
CA ILE A 99 -3.35 -13.40 4.16
C ILE A 99 -4.29 -14.60 4.05
N SER A 100 -4.23 -15.33 2.93
CA SER A 100 -5.00 -16.56 2.71
C SER A 100 -4.70 -17.63 3.77
N GLN A 101 -3.43 -17.85 4.12
CA GLN A 101 -3.03 -18.80 5.17
C GLN A 101 -3.51 -18.39 6.57
N LEU A 102 -3.55 -17.09 6.86
CA LEU A 102 -4.07 -16.57 8.13
C LEU A 102 -5.61 -16.65 8.20
N GLY A 103 -6.28 -16.76 7.06
CA GLY A 103 -7.71 -17.02 6.95
C GLY A 103 -8.61 -15.82 7.25
N LYS A 104 -8.04 -14.61 7.32
CA LYS A 104 -8.77 -13.36 7.57
C LYS A 104 -8.10 -12.18 6.87
N GLY A 105 -8.92 -11.20 6.48
CA GLY A 105 -8.46 -9.99 5.82
C GLY A 105 -8.35 -10.11 4.31
N ASN A 106 -8.00 -9.01 3.66
CA ASN A 106 -7.88 -8.91 2.21
C ASN A 106 -6.76 -7.95 1.82
N PHE A 107 -5.88 -8.35 0.91
CA PHE A 107 -4.82 -7.50 0.38
C PHE A 107 -4.99 -7.40 -1.14
N GLN A 108 -4.92 -6.17 -1.66
CA GLN A 108 -5.09 -5.92 -3.09
C GLN A 108 -4.04 -4.93 -3.59
N ILE A 109 -3.63 -5.12 -4.84
CA ILE A 109 -2.85 -4.12 -5.57
C ILE A 109 -3.66 -3.64 -6.77
N PHE A 110 -3.75 -2.32 -6.92
CA PHE A 110 -4.40 -1.67 -8.02
C PHE A 110 -3.42 -0.77 -8.77
N ILE A 111 -3.36 -0.94 -10.09
CA ILE A 111 -2.47 -0.16 -10.95
C ILE A 111 -3.29 0.87 -11.74
N ASP A 112 -3.06 2.15 -11.47
CA ASP A 112 -3.61 3.24 -12.25
C ASP A 112 -2.65 3.66 -13.36
N ASP A 113 -2.98 3.25 -14.58
CA ASP A 113 -2.25 3.56 -15.80
C ASP A 113 -2.89 4.67 -16.64
N THR A 114 -3.91 5.36 -16.10
CA THR A 114 -4.65 6.41 -16.83
C THR A 114 -3.93 7.74 -16.91
N HIS A 115 -2.84 7.91 -16.15
CA HIS A 115 -2.06 9.15 -16.09
C HIS A 115 -0.58 8.89 -15.79
N ASN A 116 0.20 9.97 -15.85
CA ASN A 116 1.62 10.01 -15.48
C ASN A 116 1.92 10.99 -14.32
N GLU A 117 0.88 11.57 -13.72
CA GLU A 117 0.99 12.52 -12.60
C GLU A 117 1.04 11.83 -11.24
N HIS A 118 1.67 12.47 -10.25
CA HIS A 118 1.64 12.06 -8.85
C HIS A 118 0.36 12.54 -8.15
N LYS A 119 -0.73 11.77 -8.25
CA LYS A 119 -2.05 12.19 -7.75
C LYS A 119 -2.95 11.03 -7.35
N ILE A 120 -4.10 11.37 -6.76
CA ILE A 120 -5.28 10.51 -6.71
C ILE A 120 -6.15 10.87 -7.93
N SER A 121 -6.36 9.93 -8.84
CA SER A 121 -7.18 10.15 -10.04
C SER A 121 -8.67 9.99 -9.78
N ASN A 122 -9.51 10.40 -10.73
CA ASN A 122 -10.94 10.13 -10.68
C ASN A 122 -11.24 8.61 -10.74
N ARG A 123 -10.39 7.81 -11.40
CA ARG A 123 -10.54 6.35 -11.44
C ARG A 123 -10.32 5.75 -10.05
N VAL A 124 -9.28 6.22 -9.35
CA VAL A 124 -9.00 5.80 -7.97
C VAL A 124 -10.08 6.29 -7.00
N LEU A 125 -10.55 7.53 -7.11
CA LEU A 125 -11.65 8.04 -6.29
C LEU A 125 -12.93 7.21 -6.47
N LYS A 126 -13.24 6.82 -7.70
CA LYS A 126 -14.38 5.96 -8.00
C LYS A 126 -14.21 4.57 -7.39
N LEU A 127 -13.03 3.95 -7.53
CA LEU A 127 -12.73 2.66 -6.89
C LEU A 127 -12.91 2.73 -5.38
N VAL A 128 -12.32 3.72 -4.71
CA VAL A 128 -12.45 3.89 -3.25
C VAL A 128 -13.92 4.06 -2.84
N TYR A 129 -14.70 4.83 -3.61
CA TYR A 129 -16.12 5.00 -3.35
C TYR A 129 -16.89 3.69 -3.49
N GLU A 130 -16.62 2.90 -4.53
CA GLU A 130 -17.27 1.61 -4.78
C GLU A 130 -16.95 0.60 -3.67
N GLU A 131 -15.67 0.45 -3.30
CA GLU A 131 -15.23 -0.44 -2.22
C GLU A 131 -15.91 -0.11 -0.88
N ILE A 132 -15.88 1.16 -0.46
CA ILE A 132 -16.49 1.58 0.82
C ILE A 132 -18.04 1.50 0.78
N SER A 133 -18.64 1.62 -0.40
CA SER A 133 -20.11 1.56 -0.55
C SER A 133 -20.65 0.13 -0.56
N LEU A 134 -19.83 -0.88 -0.89
CA LEU A 134 -20.23 -2.29 -0.88
C LEU A 134 -20.34 -2.86 0.53
N ASP A 135 -19.69 -2.24 1.51
CA ASP A 135 -19.72 -2.63 2.93
C ASP A 135 -20.87 -1.98 3.73
N ASN A 136 -21.74 -1.16 3.08
CA ASN A 136 -22.94 -0.55 3.66
C ASN A 136 -24.24 -1.19 3.15
#